data_AF-A0A6G4HSZ9-F1
#
_entry.id   AF-A0A6G4HSZ9-F1
#
_cell.length_a   1.000
_cell.length_b   1.000
_cell.length_c   1.000
_cell.angle_alpha   90.00
_cell.angle_beta   90.00
_cell.angle_gamma   90.00
#
_symmetry.space_group_name_H-M   'P 1'
#
loop_
_entity.id
_entity.type
_entity.pdbx_description
1 polymer ?
#
loop_
_entity_poly.entity_id
_entity_poly.type
_entity_poly.pdbx_seq_one_letter_code
_entity_poly.pdbx_strand_id
1 'polypeptide(L)'
;MEFNSLKQISDYIEDNPMAKEAHLYHPIPFEEFNKLSTSSNADEVYRKWNIIKRILMHLYNNSLKDINVLDIGANGGFYTFSSAKEGAKVVAFEPQETYSQVAKNIIDIEKGLDINWINESYDYKKVKGEKFDVTFMLSVFQWMADGGNKIDYAIKQLKEVSKISKYLIFELGFNKGDSCLKTENKNHYEELIKLLKTNTQYKYFNLIGVTELWNDCNRFLVICSNQNVNLKEFYETNSYYKDSEIFEVDVSKCISGSLFSFGRGKDSWHYFIKTLEEYKVNDNINYEKSILKKYYDFFSPNNFGEFLFGSECVKSNELYGLPIKSYIPLPWIDIEFYKSYLIDNVKLINKDGEVLQEDKVREYIDKNKEVIFKSFDNLIIPNFSNSENLSGSFHLYGKQINEAGEKIFKDIIEIYESMKSLGYCCNEFKNGFIKGVLIKNNNDYRFIITDGQHRLASLVSLGFDKVSVKLDTRFKYREINVKDIEEWDMVKYGLYHKDLAKEIIDLIFNKLDLIRLNRIKKLSGKKDKCKEKVIYFGASNKGKMCLDKYKHKYDVVYFSDNDKSKWGKYINNIRIISPEEVKKLNKYKIVITSQHYLDIARQLINMNIYNFEVIDKNLVLI
;
A
#
# COMPACT_ATOMS: atom_id res chain seq x y z
N MET A 1 4.07 -13.65 47.91
CA MET A 1 3.72 -15.00 47.40
C MET A 1 5.02 -15.76 47.21
N GLU A 2 5.07 -17.04 47.54
CA GLU A 2 6.25 -17.90 47.32
C GLU A 2 5.87 -19.02 46.34
N PHE A 3 6.64 -19.15 45.27
CA PHE A 3 6.48 -20.19 44.24
C PHE A 3 7.75 -21.02 44.15
N ASN A 4 7.61 -22.32 43.88
CA ASN A 4 8.74 -23.25 43.80
C ASN A 4 9.12 -23.62 42.35
N SER A 5 8.36 -23.17 41.35
CA SER A 5 8.63 -23.42 39.93
C SER A 5 7.99 -22.38 39.02
N LEU A 6 8.55 -22.19 37.82
CA LEU A 6 7.98 -21.31 36.79
C LEU A 6 6.56 -21.71 36.40
N LYS A 7 6.28 -23.03 36.36
CA LYS A 7 4.94 -23.56 36.09
C LYS A 7 3.92 -23.08 37.12
N GLN A 8 4.24 -23.11 38.41
CA GLN A 8 3.35 -22.63 39.46
C GLN A 8 3.05 -21.13 39.33
N ILE A 9 4.05 -20.34 38.91
CA ILE A 9 3.86 -18.92 38.62
C ILE A 9 2.92 -18.74 37.42
N SER A 10 3.13 -19.50 36.35
CA SER A 10 2.29 -19.43 35.16
C SER A 10 0.84 -19.85 35.47
N ASP A 11 0.63 -20.92 36.24
CA ASP A 11 -0.71 -21.38 36.65
C ASP A 11 -1.38 -20.31 37.52
N TYR A 12 -0.64 -19.67 38.42
CA TYR A 12 -1.15 -18.56 39.23
C TYR A 12 -1.62 -17.37 38.38
N ILE A 13 -0.85 -16.98 37.35
CA ILE A 13 -1.19 -15.86 36.47
C ILE A 13 -2.39 -16.19 35.57
N GLU A 14 -2.54 -17.45 35.17
CA GLU A 14 -3.73 -17.93 34.44
C GLU A 14 -5.00 -17.70 35.28
N ASP A 15 -4.95 -18.05 36.57
CA ASP A 15 -6.07 -17.85 37.50
C ASP A 15 -6.21 -16.40 37.98
N ASN A 16 -5.13 -15.60 37.93
CA ASN A 16 -5.06 -14.23 38.43
C ASN A 16 -4.45 -13.29 37.36
N PRO A 17 -5.22 -12.95 36.30
CA PRO A 17 -4.75 -12.06 35.24
C PRO A 17 -4.21 -10.73 35.79
N MET A 18 -3.02 -10.33 35.32
CA MET A 18 -2.34 -9.11 35.74
C MET A 18 -2.56 -7.93 34.79
N ALA A 19 -3.21 -8.15 33.65
CA ALA A 19 -3.62 -7.12 32.71
C ALA A 19 -5.15 -7.09 32.55
N LYS A 20 -5.68 -5.96 32.07
CA LYS A 20 -7.13 -5.72 32.02
C LYS A 20 -7.88 -6.63 31.04
N GLU A 21 -7.26 -6.94 29.91
CA GLU A 21 -7.88 -7.67 28.79
C GLU A 21 -7.13 -8.97 28.43
N ALA A 22 -6.13 -9.35 29.22
CA ALA A 22 -5.31 -10.54 29.02
C ALA A 22 -4.63 -10.96 30.33
N HIS A 23 -3.97 -12.11 30.35
CA HIS A 23 -3.22 -12.56 31.54
C HIS A 23 -2.03 -11.64 31.85
N LEU A 24 -1.33 -11.15 30.82
CA LEU A 24 -0.14 -10.33 30.93
C LEU A 24 -0.20 -9.12 29.99
N TYR A 25 0.58 -8.08 30.27
CA TYR A 25 0.73 -6.96 29.32
C TYR A 25 1.66 -7.33 28.16
N HIS A 26 2.88 -7.78 28.48
CA HIS A 26 3.87 -8.36 27.56
C HIS A 26 4.12 -9.83 27.93
N PRO A 27 4.57 -10.68 26.99
CA PRO A 27 4.97 -12.05 27.32
C PRO A 27 6.10 -12.07 28.35
N ILE A 28 6.27 -13.18 29.05
CA ILE A 28 7.46 -13.46 29.88
C ILE A 28 8.26 -14.54 29.12
N PRO A 29 9.57 -14.36 28.87
CA PRO A 29 10.29 -15.13 27.84
C PRO A 29 10.74 -16.52 28.32
N PHE A 30 9.88 -17.27 29.01
CA PHE A 30 10.09 -18.66 29.41
C PHE A 30 8.97 -19.54 28.87
N GLU A 31 9.29 -20.79 28.52
CA GLU A 31 8.37 -21.67 27.79
C GLU A 31 7.07 -21.94 28.56
N GLU A 32 7.12 -21.97 29.89
CA GLU A 32 5.99 -22.19 30.77
C GLU A 32 4.88 -21.14 30.61
N PHE A 33 5.26 -19.92 30.21
CA PHE A 33 4.34 -18.79 30.08
C PHE A 33 3.72 -18.69 28.68
N ASN A 34 4.11 -19.54 27.72
CA ASN A 34 3.63 -19.49 26.34
C ASN A 34 2.10 -19.68 26.19
N LYS A 35 1.47 -20.32 27.17
CA LYS A 35 0.00 -20.50 27.21
C LYS A 35 -0.77 -19.21 27.57
N LEU A 36 -0.10 -18.23 28.16
CA LEU A 36 -0.73 -17.01 28.67
C LEU A 36 -0.94 -16.00 27.55
N SER A 37 -2.17 -15.55 27.38
CA SER A 37 -2.50 -14.43 26.48
C SER A 37 -1.89 -13.10 26.97
N THR A 38 -1.60 -12.21 26.01
CA THR A 38 -0.98 -10.90 26.28
C THR A 38 -1.79 -9.75 25.68
N SER A 39 -1.83 -8.59 26.35
CA SER A 39 -2.51 -7.39 25.84
C SER A 39 -1.79 -6.76 24.65
N SER A 40 -0.46 -6.86 24.60
CA SER A 40 0.31 -6.52 23.39
C SER A 40 0.39 -7.71 22.43
N ASN A 41 0.61 -7.45 21.14
CA ASN A 41 0.98 -8.49 20.18
C ASN A 41 2.33 -9.14 20.54
N ALA A 42 2.31 -10.43 20.92
CA ALA A 42 3.49 -11.17 21.35
C ALA A 42 4.55 -11.30 20.25
N ASP A 43 4.15 -11.59 19.00
CA ASP A 43 5.08 -11.71 17.87
C ASP A 43 5.83 -10.40 17.64
N GLU A 44 5.15 -9.27 17.78
CA GLU A 44 5.78 -7.95 17.67
C GLU A 44 6.73 -7.63 18.82
N VAL A 45 6.44 -8.10 20.04
CA VAL A 45 7.35 -8.00 21.19
C VAL A 45 8.64 -8.79 20.94
N TYR A 46 8.54 -10.03 20.45
CA TYR A 46 9.70 -10.85 20.08
C TYR A 46 10.46 -10.27 18.89
N ARG A 47 9.76 -9.76 17.86
CA ARG A 47 10.40 -9.08 16.72
C ARG A 47 11.18 -7.85 17.18
N LYS A 48 10.60 -7.03 18.06
CA LYS A 48 11.26 -5.86 18.65
C LYS A 48 12.53 -6.25 19.40
N TRP A 49 12.48 -7.30 20.22
CA TRP A 49 13.67 -7.80 20.92
C TRP A 49 14.74 -8.31 19.96
N ASN A 50 14.37 -9.06 18.93
CA ASN A 50 15.33 -9.55 17.94
C ASN A 50 16.09 -8.42 17.25
N ILE A 51 15.43 -7.31 16.94
CA ILE A 51 16.06 -6.09 16.42
C ILE A 51 17.07 -5.54 17.44
N ILE A 52 16.62 -5.29 18.68
CA ILE A 52 17.44 -4.73 19.75
C ILE A 52 18.66 -5.62 20.00
N LYS A 53 18.45 -6.92 20.25
CA LYS A 53 19.49 -7.92 20.51
C LYS A 53 20.57 -7.88 19.43
N ARG A 54 20.18 -7.94 18.16
CA ARG A 54 21.15 -7.97 17.05
C ARG A 54 21.98 -6.71 16.96
N ILE A 55 21.37 -5.54 17.13
CA ILE A 55 22.09 -4.26 17.14
C ILE A 55 23.07 -4.22 18.31
N LEU A 56 22.64 -4.63 19.50
CA LEU A 56 23.51 -4.67 20.66
C LEU A 56 24.66 -5.68 20.47
N MET A 57 24.38 -6.86 19.92
CA MET A 57 25.42 -7.85 19.60
C MET A 57 26.44 -7.26 18.63
N HIS A 58 26.00 -6.55 17.58
CA HIS A 58 26.91 -5.87 16.67
C HIS A 58 27.77 -4.80 17.37
N LEU A 59 27.17 -4.03 18.29
CA LEU A 59 27.86 -3.00 19.07
C LEU A 59 28.84 -3.56 20.12
N TYR A 60 28.63 -4.79 20.59
CA TYR A 60 29.37 -5.43 21.67
C TYR A 60 30.02 -6.75 21.23
N ASN A 61 30.63 -6.77 20.03
CA ASN A 61 31.47 -7.88 19.53
C ASN A 61 30.78 -9.27 19.58
N ASN A 62 29.53 -9.32 19.15
CA ASN A 62 28.67 -10.51 19.14
C ASN A 62 28.40 -11.15 20.51
N SER A 63 28.51 -10.39 21.60
CA SER A 63 28.17 -10.86 22.95
C SER A 63 27.46 -9.78 23.75
N LEU A 64 26.45 -10.16 24.53
CA LEU A 64 25.81 -9.29 25.52
C LEU A 64 26.23 -9.64 26.95
N LYS A 65 27.22 -10.51 27.10
CA LYS A 65 27.70 -10.94 28.40
C LYS A 65 28.33 -9.77 29.15
N ASP A 66 27.98 -9.61 30.42
CA ASP A 66 28.52 -8.62 31.35
C ASP A 66 28.25 -7.14 31.01
N ILE A 67 27.46 -6.83 29.98
CA ILE A 67 27.04 -5.44 29.73
C ILE A 67 26.02 -5.00 30.78
N ASN A 68 26.09 -3.73 31.20
CA ASN A 68 25.18 -3.17 32.21
C ASN A 68 23.95 -2.58 31.53
N VAL A 69 22.78 -3.12 31.83
CA VAL A 69 21.48 -2.72 31.26
C VAL A 69 20.60 -2.09 32.34
N LEU A 70 19.98 -0.96 32.01
CA LEU A 70 18.91 -0.37 32.82
C LEU A 70 17.58 -0.53 32.08
N ASP A 71 16.60 -1.19 32.70
CA ASP A 71 15.25 -1.36 32.15
C ASP A 71 14.24 -0.51 32.95
N ILE A 72 13.69 0.53 32.32
CA ILE A 72 12.75 1.46 32.95
C ILE A 72 11.33 1.11 32.54
N GLY A 73 10.50 0.69 33.50
CA GLY A 73 9.14 0.22 33.25
C GLY A 73 9.11 -1.22 32.78
N ALA A 74 9.75 -2.10 33.55
CA ALA A 74 10.04 -3.48 33.16
C ALA A 74 8.77 -4.36 33.01
N ASN A 75 7.63 -3.98 33.59
CA ASN A 75 6.37 -4.73 33.52
C ASN A 75 6.57 -6.19 33.99
N GLY A 76 6.06 -7.18 33.26
CA GLY A 76 6.33 -8.61 33.49
C GLY A 76 7.77 -9.05 33.22
N GLY A 77 8.67 -8.14 32.87
CA GLY A 77 10.11 -8.37 32.80
C GLY A 77 10.61 -8.89 31.45
N PHE A 78 9.86 -8.76 30.35
CA PHE A 78 10.27 -9.33 29.06
C PHE A 78 11.68 -8.94 28.63
N TYR A 79 11.98 -7.64 28.55
CA TYR A 79 13.29 -7.14 28.13
C TYR A 79 14.37 -7.37 29.20
N THR A 80 13.99 -7.30 30.47
CA THR A 80 14.84 -7.65 31.60
C THR A 80 15.34 -9.09 31.52
N PHE A 81 14.43 -10.06 31.50
CA PHE A 81 14.76 -11.49 31.43
C PHE A 81 15.43 -11.86 30.12
N SER A 82 14.97 -11.29 28.99
CA SER A 82 15.61 -11.56 27.68
C SER A 82 17.06 -11.09 27.65
N SER A 83 17.37 -9.94 28.26
CA SER A 83 18.76 -9.44 28.34
C SER A 83 19.61 -10.27 29.30
N ALA A 84 19.07 -10.62 30.46
CA ALA A 84 19.77 -11.44 31.45
C ALA A 84 20.07 -12.85 30.93
N LYS A 85 19.17 -13.46 30.14
CA LYS A 85 19.40 -14.74 29.45
C LYS A 85 20.58 -14.70 28.46
N GLU A 86 20.89 -13.53 27.91
CA GLU A 86 22.07 -13.31 27.06
C GLU A 86 23.34 -12.98 27.87
N GLY A 87 23.25 -12.98 29.20
CA GLY A 87 24.35 -12.75 30.14
C GLY A 87 24.55 -11.29 30.57
N ALA A 88 23.62 -10.39 30.26
CA ALA A 88 23.69 -9.00 30.69
C ALA A 88 23.37 -8.85 32.19
N LYS A 89 23.91 -7.80 32.82
CA LYS A 89 23.59 -7.40 34.20
C LYS A 89 22.50 -6.35 34.16
N VAL A 90 21.34 -6.65 34.72
CA VAL A 90 20.16 -5.81 34.52
C VAL A 90 19.71 -5.15 35.82
N VAL A 91 19.54 -3.84 35.82
CA VAL A 91 18.79 -3.11 36.84
C VAL A 91 17.42 -2.79 36.28
N ALA A 92 16.35 -3.26 36.91
CA ALA A 92 14.98 -3.14 36.42
C ALA A 92 14.11 -2.33 37.39
N PHE A 93 13.33 -1.38 36.89
CA PHE A 93 12.35 -0.60 37.68
C PHE A 93 10.92 -0.94 37.27
N GLU A 94 10.10 -1.35 38.23
CA GLU A 94 8.67 -1.61 38.03
C GLU A 94 7.85 -1.29 39.30
N PRO A 95 6.99 -0.26 39.30
CA PRO A 95 6.23 0.12 40.50
C PRO A 95 5.09 -0.85 40.86
N GLN A 96 4.56 -1.64 39.91
CA GLN A 96 3.43 -2.51 40.20
C GLN A 96 3.87 -3.71 41.04
N GLU A 97 3.30 -3.83 42.24
CA GLU A 97 3.62 -4.87 43.22
C GLU A 97 3.44 -6.28 42.66
N THR A 98 2.36 -6.54 41.92
CA THR A 98 2.06 -7.88 41.36
C THR A 98 3.13 -8.35 40.38
N TYR A 99 3.55 -7.49 39.44
CA TYR A 99 4.64 -7.80 38.52
C TYR A 99 5.96 -8.00 39.27
N SER A 100 6.23 -7.16 40.27
CA SER A 100 7.46 -7.27 41.05
C SER A 100 7.56 -8.54 41.88
N GLN A 101 6.45 -9.01 42.46
CA GLN A 101 6.43 -10.28 43.19
C GLN A 101 6.66 -11.47 42.26
N VAL A 102 6.02 -11.47 41.08
CA VAL A 102 6.24 -12.50 40.05
C VAL A 102 7.70 -12.50 39.60
N ALA A 103 8.25 -11.33 39.28
CA ALA A 103 9.62 -11.21 38.80
C ALA A 103 10.65 -11.68 39.83
N LYS A 104 10.50 -11.29 41.11
CA LYS A 104 11.38 -11.76 42.19
C LYS A 104 11.36 -13.28 42.34
N ASN A 105 10.17 -13.90 42.30
CA ASN A 105 10.07 -15.37 42.34
C ASN A 105 10.74 -16.03 41.11
N ILE A 106 10.61 -15.45 39.91
CA ILE A 106 11.32 -15.95 38.73
C ILE A 106 12.84 -15.87 38.94
N ILE A 107 13.36 -14.75 39.47
CA ILE A 107 14.80 -14.56 39.75
C ILE A 107 15.31 -15.59 40.79
N ASP A 108 14.54 -15.85 41.84
CA ASP A 108 14.92 -16.80 42.89
C ASP A 108 14.97 -18.26 42.38
N ILE A 109 14.07 -18.61 41.45
CA ILE A 109 14.02 -19.92 40.79
C ILE A 109 15.15 -20.03 39.75
N GLU A 110 15.32 -19.00 38.92
CA GLU A 110 16.28 -18.95 37.82
C GLU A 110 17.62 -18.37 38.27
N LYS A 111 18.37 -19.15 39.05
CA LYS A 111 19.63 -18.74 39.72
C LYS A 111 20.78 -18.29 38.80
N GLY A 112 20.60 -18.32 37.48
CA GLY A 112 21.60 -17.91 36.49
C GLY A 112 21.47 -16.46 36.00
N LEU A 113 20.50 -15.69 36.48
CA LEU A 113 20.19 -14.35 35.99
C LEU A 113 20.76 -13.26 36.91
N ASP A 114 21.56 -12.35 36.37
CA ASP A 114 22.11 -11.20 37.10
C ASP A 114 21.14 -10.00 36.99
N ILE A 115 20.14 -9.98 37.86
CA ILE A 115 19.06 -8.99 37.86
C ILE A 115 18.92 -8.34 39.25
N ASN A 116 19.02 -7.02 39.30
CA ASN A 116 18.60 -6.20 40.43
C ASN A 116 17.22 -5.59 40.14
N TRP A 117 16.17 -6.18 40.73
CA TRP A 117 14.80 -5.74 40.55
C TRP A 117 14.35 -4.75 41.63
N ILE A 118 13.99 -3.53 41.21
CA ILE A 118 13.56 -2.44 42.08
C ILE A 118 12.06 -2.20 41.91
N ASN A 119 11.28 -2.50 42.96
CA ASN A 119 9.83 -2.37 42.94
C ASN A 119 9.36 -0.95 43.26
N GLU A 120 9.75 0.01 42.44
CA GLU A 120 9.37 1.41 42.58
C GLU A 120 9.36 2.09 41.21
N SER A 121 8.75 3.27 41.10
CA SER A 121 8.91 4.11 39.92
C SER A 121 10.37 4.56 39.79
N TYR A 122 10.86 4.65 38.55
CA TYR A 122 12.20 5.15 38.27
C TYR A 122 12.39 6.60 38.74
N ASP A 123 13.49 6.85 39.45
CA ASP A 123 14.01 8.17 39.80
C ASP A 123 15.52 8.16 39.59
N TYR A 124 16.03 9.07 38.75
CA TYR A 124 17.45 9.24 38.45
C TYR A 124 18.35 9.32 39.70
N LYS A 125 17.83 9.76 40.84
CA LYS A 125 18.59 9.83 42.09
C LYS A 125 19.05 8.47 42.59
N LYS A 126 18.32 7.40 42.27
CA LYS A 126 18.59 6.03 42.75
C LYS A 126 19.75 5.36 42.03
N VAL A 127 19.98 5.73 40.77
CA VAL A 127 21.08 5.24 39.95
C VAL A 127 22.17 6.29 39.77
N LYS A 128 22.23 7.28 40.68
CA LYS A 128 23.16 8.40 40.59
C LYS A 128 24.60 7.89 40.76
N GLY A 129 25.42 8.11 39.73
CA GLY A 129 26.83 7.70 39.72
C GLY A 129 27.06 6.33 39.09
N GLU A 130 25.99 5.58 38.79
CA GLU A 130 26.08 4.38 37.98
C GLU A 130 26.30 4.73 36.50
N LYS A 131 26.80 3.76 35.74
CA LYS A 131 26.95 3.85 34.28
C LYS A 131 26.37 2.61 33.64
N PHE A 132 25.61 2.82 32.59
CA PHE A 132 24.97 1.75 31.83
C PHE A 132 25.49 1.72 30.40
N ASP A 133 25.74 0.53 29.91
CA ASP A 133 26.08 0.28 28.51
C ASP A 133 24.85 0.53 27.63
N VAL A 134 23.66 0.16 28.12
CA VAL A 134 22.39 0.33 27.43
C VAL A 134 21.29 0.66 28.43
N THR A 135 20.37 1.54 28.05
CA THR A 135 19.11 1.75 28.77
C THR A 135 17.92 1.54 27.86
N PHE A 136 16.91 0.84 28.37
CA PHE A 136 15.62 0.66 27.74
C PHE A 136 14.62 1.64 28.35
N MET A 137 13.99 2.42 27.48
CA MET A 137 12.88 3.29 27.84
C MET A 137 11.77 3.06 26.80
N LEU A 138 11.16 1.88 26.90
CA LEU A 138 10.31 1.31 25.87
C LEU A 138 8.85 1.55 26.20
N SER A 139 8.19 2.50 25.52
CA SER A 139 6.78 2.83 25.75
C SER A 139 6.44 3.20 27.20
N VAL A 140 7.41 3.73 27.95
CA VAL A 140 7.23 4.18 29.35
C VAL A 140 7.20 5.70 29.50
N PHE A 141 7.85 6.45 28.58
CA PHE A 141 8.00 7.90 28.70
C PHE A 141 6.66 8.64 28.83
N GLN A 142 5.66 8.24 28.03
CA GLN A 142 4.35 8.87 28.04
C GLN A 142 3.57 8.64 29.35
N TRP A 143 3.85 7.53 30.04
CA TRP A 143 3.32 7.26 31.39
C TRP A 143 4.02 8.11 32.44
N MET A 144 5.34 8.28 32.35
CA MET A 144 6.09 9.21 33.22
C MET A 144 5.62 10.65 33.02
N ALA A 145 5.28 11.02 31.79
CA ALA A 145 4.77 12.32 31.43
C ALA A 145 3.27 12.49 31.75
N ASP A 146 2.56 11.42 32.15
CA ASP A 146 1.11 11.42 32.39
C ASP A 146 0.31 12.07 31.25
N GLY A 147 0.51 11.57 30.02
CA GLY A 147 -0.13 12.14 28.83
C GLY A 147 0.26 13.59 28.50
N GLY A 148 1.32 14.10 29.12
CA GLY A 148 1.83 15.46 28.98
C GLY A 148 1.69 16.32 30.24
N ASN A 149 0.86 15.92 31.21
CA ASN A 149 0.63 16.69 32.45
C ASN A 149 1.89 16.86 33.30
N LYS A 150 2.83 15.92 33.21
CA LYS A 150 4.10 15.88 33.95
C LYS A 150 5.31 15.87 33.01
N ILE A 151 5.20 16.56 31.87
CA ILE A 151 6.25 16.51 30.84
C ILE A 151 7.62 16.99 31.34
N ASP A 152 7.68 18.04 32.17
CA ASP A 152 8.94 18.55 32.72
C ASP A 152 9.65 17.52 33.62
N TYR A 153 8.86 16.76 34.38
CA TYR A 153 9.37 15.65 35.19
C TYR A 153 9.95 14.57 34.28
N ALA A 154 9.20 14.12 33.28
CA ALA A 154 9.64 13.08 32.35
C ALA A 154 10.90 13.51 31.56
N ILE A 155 10.93 14.76 31.08
CA ILE A 155 12.09 15.37 30.40
C ILE A 155 13.31 15.37 31.33
N LYS A 156 13.14 15.73 32.60
CA LYS A 156 14.25 15.70 33.56
C LYS A 156 14.82 14.29 33.72
N GLN A 157 13.96 13.28 33.86
CA GLN A 157 14.40 11.88 33.96
C GLN A 157 15.14 11.43 32.69
N LEU A 158 14.58 11.71 31.51
CA LEU A 158 15.19 11.42 30.21
C LEU A 158 16.58 12.07 30.06
N LYS A 159 16.71 13.34 30.49
CA LYS A 159 17.98 14.06 30.45
C LYS A 159 19.03 13.40 31.33
N GLU A 160 18.69 12.99 32.55
CA GLU A 160 19.63 12.33 33.45
C GLU A 160 19.99 10.91 32.97
N VAL A 161 19.04 10.15 32.43
CA VAL A 161 19.30 8.87 31.75
C VAL A 161 20.35 9.05 30.64
N SER A 162 20.22 10.09 29.81
CA SER A 162 21.17 10.33 28.73
C SER A 162 22.62 10.58 29.21
N LYS A 163 22.82 10.96 30.48
CA LYS A 163 24.15 11.18 31.08
C LYS A 163 24.83 9.92 31.56
N ILE A 164 24.05 8.94 32.00
CA ILE A 164 24.56 7.70 32.62
C ILE A 164 24.62 6.55 31.63
N SER A 165 23.95 6.65 30.48
CA SER A 165 23.84 5.58 29.49
C SER A 165 24.70 5.86 28.26
N LYS A 166 25.43 4.85 27.78
CA LYS A 166 26.18 4.93 26.51
C LYS A 166 25.23 4.88 25.31
N TYR A 167 24.26 3.97 25.35
CA TYR A 167 23.17 3.87 24.39
C TYR A 167 21.82 3.96 25.10
N LEU A 168 20.87 4.67 24.50
CA LEU A 168 19.47 4.65 24.92
C LEU A 168 18.63 4.08 23.78
N ILE A 169 17.91 2.99 24.06
CA ILE A 169 16.86 2.48 23.19
C ILE A 169 15.53 3.06 23.68
N PHE A 170 14.95 3.92 22.86
CA PHE A 170 13.76 4.69 23.20
C PHE A 170 12.61 4.32 22.26
N GLU A 171 11.42 4.08 22.82
CA GLU A 171 10.21 3.80 22.04
C GLU A 171 9.08 4.76 22.44
N LEU A 172 8.49 5.45 21.44
CA LEU A 172 7.36 6.34 21.67
C LEU A 172 6.44 6.42 20.43
N GLY A 173 5.15 6.54 20.68
CA GLY A 173 4.14 6.93 19.69
C GLY A 173 3.38 8.17 20.15
N PHE A 174 2.63 8.78 19.23
CA PHE A 174 1.85 9.99 19.47
C PHE A 174 0.39 9.78 19.08
N ASN A 175 -0.50 10.57 19.69
CA ASN A 175 -1.93 10.72 19.36
C ASN A 175 -2.81 9.46 19.52
N LYS A 176 -2.23 8.28 19.83
CA LYS A 176 -2.99 7.04 20.05
C LYS A 176 -2.47 6.26 21.26
N GLY A 177 -3.40 5.60 21.94
CA GLY A 177 -3.17 4.81 23.15
C GLY A 177 -3.34 5.63 24.44
N ASP A 178 -3.44 4.91 25.55
CA ASP A 178 -3.57 5.51 26.88
C ASP A 178 -2.34 6.33 27.24
N SER A 179 -2.57 7.49 27.86
CA SER A 179 -1.54 8.44 28.26
C SER A 179 -0.62 8.87 27.11
N CYS A 180 -1.07 8.80 25.85
CA CYS A 180 -0.26 9.21 24.70
C CYS A 180 0.05 10.72 24.74
N LEU A 181 1.24 11.08 24.26
CA LEU A 181 1.55 12.47 24.00
C LEU A 181 0.82 12.92 22.75
N LYS A 182 0.27 14.14 22.79
CA LYS A 182 -0.46 14.73 21.67
C LYS A 182 0.43 15.69 20.89
N THR A 183 0.32 15.65 19.57
CA THR A 183 0.98 16.61 18.68
C THR A 183 0.12 16.88 17.45
N GLU A 184 0.15 18.13 16.97
CA GLU A 184 -0.46 18.51 15.69
C GLU A 184 0.47 18.21 14.51
N ASN A 185 1.75 17.94 14.78
CA ASN A 185 2.72 17.59 13.75
C ASN A 185 2.36 16.23 13.15
N LYS A 186 2.09 16.20 11.84
CA LYS A 186 1.76 14.95 11.12
C LYS A 186 2.95 13.99 11.05
N ASN A 187 4.18 14.51 11.09
CA ASN A 187 5.38 13.69 11.14
C ASN A 187 5.75 13.36 12.60
N HIS A 188 5.09 12.35 13.16
CA HIS A 188 5.33 11.89 14.52
C HIS A 188 6.79 11.47 14.80
N TYR A 189 7.52 10.99 13.78
CA TYR A 189 8.93 10.66 13.94
C TYR A 189 9.79 11.92 14.10
N GLU A 190 9.53 12.95 13.30
CA GLU A 190 10.21 14.24 13.46
C GLU A 190 9.97 14.81 14.86
N GLU A 191 8.75 14.70 15.39
CA GLU A 191 8.42 15.14 16.74
C GLU A 191 9.21 14.34 17.80
N LEU A 192 9.32 13.01 17.65
CA LEU A 192 10.16 12.17 18.48
C LEU A 192 11.62 12.62 18.47
N ILE A 193 12.18 12.83 17.28
CA ILE A 193 13.59 13.23 17.12
C ILE A 193 13.84 14.62 17.71
N LYS A 194 12.89 15.55 17.56
CA LYS A 194 12.97 16.87 18.20
C LYS A 194 12.96 16.76 19.72
N LEU A 195 12.08 15.94 20.29
CA LEU A 195 12.03 15.65 21.72
C LEU A 195 13.39 15.11 22.22
N LEU A 196 13.95 14.12 21.53
CA LEU A 196 15.21 13.49 21.91
C LEU A 196 16.41 14.44 21.76
N LYS A 197 16.52 15.16 20.63
CA LYS A 197 17.59 16.14 20.37
C LYS A 197 17.61 17.28 21.38
N THR A 198 16.43 17.76 21.80
CA THR A 198 16.32 18.91 22.70
C THR A 198 16.63 18.53 24.15
N ASN A 199 16.33 17.29 24.54
CA ASN A 199 16.29 16.89 25.95
C ASN A 199 17.34 15.85 26.36
N THR A 200 18.22 15.43 25.44
CA THR A 200 19.31 14.49 25.72
C THR A 200 20.66 15.05 25.30
N GLN A 201 21.76 14.47 25.80
CA GLN A 201 23.11 14.85 25.38
C GLN A 201 23.59 14.10 24.12
N TYR A 202 22.76 13.24 23.52
CA TYR A 202 23.15 12.42 22.39
C TYR A 202 23.28 13.23 21.09
N LYS A 203 24.19 12.80 20.21
CA LYS A 203 24.45 13.44 18.91
C LYS A 203 23.78 12.72 17.75
N TYR A 204 23.59 11.41 17.86
CA TYR A 204 23.07 10.53 16.82
C TYR A 204 21.80 9.85 17.29
N PHE A 205 20.78 9.86 16.43
CA PHE A 205 19.47 9.28 16.67
C PHE A 205 19.09 8.48 15.42
N ASN A 206 19.12 7.16 15.53
CA ASN A 206 18.83 6.28 14.40
C ASN A 206 17.53 5.53 14.64
N LEU A 207 16.61 5.58 13.68
CA LEU A 207 15.44 4.68 13.67
C LEU A 207 15.95 3.25 13.47
N ILE A 208 15.57 2.35 14.37
CA ILE A 208 15.94 0.93 14.31
C ILE A 208 14.71 0.02 14.23
N GLY A 209 13.51 0.60 14.17
CA GLY A 209 12.29 -0.16 13.93
C GLY A 209 11.03 0.66 14.18
N VAL A 210 9.90 0.17 13.66
CA VAL A 210 8.56 0.64 14.02
C VAL A 210 7.78 -0.53 14.57
N THR A 211 7.04 -0.33 15.65
CA THR A 211 6.33 -1.39 16.38
C THR A 211 4.83 -1.16 16.33
N GLU A 212 4.09 -2.26 16.14
CA GLU A 212 2.63 -2.32 16.06
C GLU A 212 2.12 -3.20 17.22
N LEU A 213 2.43 -2.80 18.46
CA LEU A 213 2.10 -3.58 19.67
C LEU A 213 0.59 -3.66 19.91
N TRP A 214 -0.15 -2.64 19.45
CA TRP A 214 -1.61 -2.54 19.51
C TRP A 214 -2.12 -2.02 18.18
N ASN A 215 -3.23 -2.60 17.69
CA ASN A 215 -3.80 -2.29 16.38
C ASN A 215 -3.88 -0.77 16.14
N ASP A 216 -3.39 -0.34 14.98
CA ASP A 216 -3.34 1.05 14.51
C ASP A 216 -2.47 2.04 15.33
N CYS A 217 -1.62 1.58 16.26
CA CYS A 217 -0.76 2.44 17.09
C CYS A 217 0.73 2.26 16.78
N ASN A 218 1.22 2.91 15.71
CA ASN A 218 2.65 2.89 15.37
C ASN A 218 3.49 3.62 16.42
N ARG A 219 4.55 2.96 16.89
CA ARG A 219 5.57 3.55 17.75
C ARG A 219 6.95 3.41 17.10
N PHE A 220 7.78 4.43 17.26
CA PHE A 220 9.11 4.45 16.67
C PHE A 220 10.13 4.01 17.70
N LEU A 221 10.98 3.06 17.32
CA LEU A 221 12.08 2.56 18.11
C LEU A 221 13.38 3.21 17.63
N VAL A 222 14.04 3.97 18.51
CA VAL A 222 15.22 4.77 18.19
C VAL A 222 16.38 4.39 19.10
N ILE A 223 17.56 4.19 18.51
CA ILE A 223 18.82 4.15 19.27
C ILE A 223 19.45 5.55 19.30
N CYS A 224 19.70 6.03 20.51
CA CYS A 224 20.36 7.32 20.76
C CYS A 224 21.79 7.08 21.25
N SER A 225 22.75 7.84 20.74
CA SER A 225 24.17 7.65 21.02
C SER A 225 25.03 8.89 20.76
N ASN A 226 26.24 8.90 21.33
CA ASN A 226 27.26 9.93 21.05
C ASN A 226 28.26 9.52 19.98
N GLN A 227 28.22 8.27 19.54
CA GLN A 227 29.03 7.72 18.47
C GLN A 227 28.11 7.34 17.32
N ASN A 228 28.52 7.58 16.08
CA ASN A 228 27.72 7.18 14.93
C ASN A 228 27.66 5.65 14.87
N VAL A 229 26.48 5.08 15.09
CA VAL A 229 26.25 3.65 14.91
C VAL A 229 26.11 3.38 13.42
N ASN A 230 27.09 2.71 12.81
CA ASN A 230 27.04 2.34 11.39
C ASN A 230 26.03 1.20 11.16
N LEU A 231 24.74 1.53 11.15
CA LEU A 231 23.69 0.54 10.90
C LEU A 231 23.74 -0.02 9.47
N LYS A 232 24.37 0.68 8.52
CA LYS A 232 24.47 0.21 7.13
C LYS A 232 25.21 -1.13 7.05
N GLU A 233 26.36 -1.24 7.71
CA GLU A 233 27.14 -2.50 7.78
C GLU A 233 26.38 -3.60 8.53
N PHE A 234 25.63 -3.24 9.57
CA PHE A 234 24.76 -4.16 10.29
C PHE A 234 23.69 -4.78 9.37
N TYR A 235 23.05 -3.97 8.52
CA TYR A 235 22.03 -4.44 7.58
C TYR A 235 22.63 -5.23 6.42
N GLU A 236 23.81 -4.85 5.92
CA GLU A 236 24.49 -5.54 4.81
C GLU A 236 25.03 -6.93 5.20
N THR A 237 25.41 -7.13 6.48
CA THR A 237 26.03 -8.37 6.96
C THR A 237 25.03 -9.38 7.57
N ASN A 238 23.84 -8.95 7.99
CA ASN A 238 22.84 -9.85 8.60
C ASN A 238 22.03 -10.65 7.58
N SER A 239 22.15 -11.99 7.64
CA SER A 239 21.51 -12.95 6.73
C SER A 239 19.98 -12.87 6.66
N TYR A 240 19.33 -12.36 7.70
CA TYR A 240 17.88 -12.15 7.74
C TYR A 240 17.41 -11.01 6.82
N TYR A 241 18.28 -10.04 6.53
CA TYR A 241 18.06 -9.04 5.47
C TYR A 241 18.68 -9.47 4.15
N LYS A 242 19.56 -10.46 4.18
CA LYS A 242 20.09 -11.19 3.03
C LYS A 242 19.07 -12.21 2.51
N ASP A 243 17.81 -11.78 2.37
CA ASP A 243 16.94 -12.41 1.38
C ASP A 243 17.68 -12.29 0.05
N SER A 244 17.88 -13.41 -0.62
CA SER A 244 18.57 -13.54 -1.91
C SER A 244 17.89 -12.78 -3.08
N GLU A 245 16.93 -11.92 -2.79
CA GLU A 245 16.08 -11.22 -3.76
C GLU A 245 16.14 -9.67 -3.61
N ILE A 246 17.03 -9.11 -2.77
CA ILE A 246 17.29 -7.65 -2.76
C ILE A 246 18.36 -7.29 -3.77
N PHE A 247 18.07 -6.36 -4.66
CA PHE A 247 19.03 -5.82 -5.63
C PHE A 247 18.74 -4.36 -5.93
N GLU A 248 19.71 -3.66 -6.50
CA GLU A 248 19.53 -2.28 -6.95
C GLU A 248 19.05 -2.23 -8.40
N VAL A 249 18.13 -1.32 -8.68
CA VAL A 249 17.71 -0.98 -10.04
C VAL A 249 17.91 0.51 -10.29
N ASP A 250 18.32 0.84 -11.52
CA ASP A 250 18.35 2.23 -11.96
C ASP A 250 16.93 2.75 -12.07
N VAL A 251 16.66 3.93 -11.50
CA VAL A 251 15.35 4.59 -11.53
C VAL A 251 14.85 4.78 -12.97
N SER A 252 15.75 5.03 -13.92
CA SER A 252 15.42 5.14 -15.35
C SER A 252 14.87 3.85 -15.98
N LYS A 253 15.06 2.70 -15.33
CA LYS A 253 14.58 1.39 -15.78
C LYS A 253 13.26 1.02 -15.12
N CYS A 254 12.81 1.78 -14.11
CA CYS A 254 11.57 1.54 -13.41
C CYS A 254 10.35 2.07 -14.17
N ILE A 255 9.30 1.27 -14.22
CA ILE A 255 8.05 1.55 -14.93
C ILE A 255 6.86 1.24 -14.03
N SER A 256 5.83 2.08 -14.00
CA SER A 256 4.63 1.85 -13.18
C SER A 256 3.71 0.77 -13.78
N GLY A 257 2.73 0.28 -13.02
CA GLY A 257 1.65 -0.56 -13.57
C GLY A 257 0.80 0.14 -14.64
N SER A 258 0.77 1.48 -14.64
CA SER A 258 0.20 2.31 -15.73
C SER A 258 1.18 2.63 -16.86
N LEU A 259 2.32 1.98 -16.79
CA LEU A 259 3.46 1.98 -17.67
C LEU A 259 4.27 3.27 -17.74
N PHE A 260 3.97 4.31 -16.95
CA PHE A 260 4.76 5.54 -16.90
C PHE A 260 6.19 5.29 -16.40
N SER A 261 7.19 5.92 -17.00
CA SER A 261 8.57 5.85 -16.52
C SER A 261 8.78 6.68 -15.26
N PHE A 262 9.58 6.16 -14.33
CA PHE A 262 10.11 6.91 -13.20
C PHE A 262 11.43 7.63 -13.51
N GLY A 263 11.94 7.51 -14.74
CA GLY A 263 13.19 8.12 -15.17
C GLY A 263 13.20 9.65 -15.10
N ARG A 264 14.40 10.22 -15.24
CA ARG A 264 14.63 11.66 -15.33
C ARG A 264 14.98 12.02 -16.77
N GLY A 265 14.35 13.05 -17.31
CA GLY A 265 14.66 13.54 -18.65
C GLY A 265 13.46 14.21 -19.30
N LYS A 266 13.67 14.79 -20.49
CA LYS A 266 12.60 15.41 -21.28
C LYS A 266 11.57 14.39 -21.77
N ASP A 267 12.01 13.14 -21.90
CA ASP A 267 11.22 12.04 -22.42
C ASP A 267 10.70 11.09 -21.33
N SER A 268 10.86 11.43 -20.04
CA SER A 268 10.34 10.65 -18.92
C SER A 268 9.33 11.45 -18.11
N TRP A 269 8.23 10.82 -17.67
CA TRP A 269 7.20 11.50 -16.93
C TRP A 269 6.39 10.58 -16.02
N HIS A 270 6.26 10.96 -14.75
CA HIS A 270 5.37 10.30 -13.79
C HIS A 270 4.57 11.35 -13.01
N TYR A 271 3.26 11.16 -12.92
CA TYR A 271 2.34 12.12 -12.29
C TYR A 271 2.64 12.35 -10.80
N PHE A 272 2.99 11.31 -10.04
CA PHE A 272 3.45 11.49 -8.64
C PHE A 272 4.75 12.28 -8.51
N ILE A 273 5.76 11.99 -9.36
CA ILE A 273 7.02 12.75 -9.36
C ILE A 273 6.72 14.23 -9.67
N LYS A 274 5.88 14.51 -10.67
CA LYS A 274 5.50 15.90 -11.00
C LYS A 274 4.72 16.59 -9.90
N THR A 275 3.87 15.86 -9.19
CA THR A 275 3.15 16.39 -8.03
C THR A 275 4.12 16.76 -6.91
N LEU A 276 5.13 15.93 -6.65
CA LEU A 276 6.16 16.22 -5.65
C LEU A 276 7.11 17.35 -6.10
N GLU A 277 7.46 17.43 -7.37
CA GLU A 277 8.21 18.57 -7.93
C GLU A 277 7.43 19.89 -7.75
N GLU A 278 6.12 19.89 -7.99
CA GLU A 278 5.26 21.06 -7.76
C GLU A 278 5.16 21.42 -6.28
N TYR A 279 4.98 20.43 -5.40
CA TYR A 279 4.96 20.59 -3.95
C TYR A 279 6.29 21.17 -3.42
N LYS A 280 7.44 20.73 -3.94
CA LYS A 280 8.76 21.26 -3.56
C LYS A 280 8.92 22.75 -3.87
N VAL A 281 8.21 23.27 -4.87
CA VAL A 281 8.20 24.70 -5.23
C VAL A 281 7.17 25.47 -4.40
N ASN A 282 6.03 24.84 -4.08
CA ASN A 282 4.97 25.43 -3.28
C ASN A 282 4.36 24.39 -2.33
N ASP A 283 4.78 24.40 -1.07
CA ASP A 283 4.35 23.47 -0.03
C ASP A 283 2.91 23.70 0.46
N ASN A 284 2.30 24.83 0.09
CA ASN A 284 0.91 25.17 0.41
C ASN A 284 -0.08 24.75 -0.69
N ILE A 285 0.36 24.03 -1.71
CA ILE A 285 -0.52 23.55 -2.76
C ILE A 285 -1.51 22.49 -2.25
N ASN A 286 -2.76 22.60 -2.70
CA ASN A 286 -3.79 21.62 -2.41
C ASN A 286 -4.11 20.76 -3.65
N TYR A 287 -4.81 19.65 -3.41
CA TYR A 287 -5.16 18.70 -4.46
C TYR A 287 -5.84 19.38 -5.66
N GLU A 288 -6.88 20.20 -5.44
CA GLU A 288 -7.65 20.84 -6.52
C GLU A 288 -6.82 21.67 -7.51
N LYS A 289 -5.70 22.24 -7.06
CA LYS A 289 -4.80 23.04 -7.92
C LYS A 289 -3.60 22.24 -8.46
N SER A 290 -3.41 21.02 -7.97
CA SER A 290 -2.22 20.20 -8.25
C SER A 290 -2.18 19.62 -9.66
N ILE A 291 -0.97 19.25 -10.09
CA ILE A 291 -0.73 18.42 -11.28
C ILE A 291 -1.44 17.07 -11.15
N LEU A 292 -1.55 16.50 -9.94
CA LEU A 292 -2.26 15.25 -9.72
C LEU A 292 -3.73 15.35 -10.11
N LYS A 293 -4.41 16.45 -9.73
CA LYS A 293 -5.80 16.71 -10.13
C LYS A 293 -5.94 16.85 -11.63
N LYS A 294 -5.04 17.62 -12.26
CA LYS A 294 -5.01 17.79 -13.72
C LYS A 294 -4.82 16.43 -14.41
N TYR A 295 -3.92 15.60 -13.91
CA TYR A 295 -3.70 14.25 -14.44
C TYR A 295 -5.01 13.44 -14.42
N TYR A 296 -5.70 13.36 -13.30
CA TYR A 296 -6.96 12.60 -13.21
C TYR A 296 -8.08 13.19 -14.06
N ASP A 297 -8.19 14.52 -14.16
CA ASP A 297 -9.21 15.17 -14.98
C ASP A 297 -9.01 14.91 -16.48
N PHE A 298 -7.77 14.83 -16.94
CA PHE A 298 -7.45 14.75 -18.37
C PHE A 298 -7.07 13.35 -18.84
N PHE A 299 -6.42 12.52 -18.03
CA PHE A 299 -6.03 11.17 -18.43
C PHE A 299 -7.18 10.18 -18.15
N SER A 300 -8.21 10.18 -19.01
CA SER A 300 -9.38 9.29 -18.94
C SER A 300 -9.52 8.43 -20.21
N PRO A 301 -8.86 7.27 -20.30
CA PRO A 301 -9.05 6.32 -21.41
C PRO A 301 -10.43 5.65 -21.37
N ASN A 302 -11.03 5.41 -22.54
CA ASN A 302 -12.35 4.77 -22.64
C ASN A 302 -12.30 3.23 -22.57
N ASN A 303 -11.20 2.65 -23.03
CA ASN A 303 -10.99 1.20 -23.11
C ASN A 303 -9.50 0.87 -22.88
N PHE A 304 -9.19 -0.41 -22.71
CA PHE A 304 -7.83 -0.87 -22.41
C PHE A 304 -6.84 -0.57 -23.55
N GLY A 305 -7.28 -0.67 -24.81
CA GLY A 305 -6.49 -0.29 -25.98
C GLY A 305 -6.06 1.18 -25.97
N GLU A 306 -6.98 2.11 -25.68
CA GLU A 306 -6.68 3.53 -25.51
C GLU A 306 -5.74 3.81 -24.33
N PHE A 307 -5.82 3.02 -23.27
CA PHE A 307 -4.94 3.15 -22.12
C PHE A 307 -3.50 2.78 -22.46
N LEU A 308 -3.29 1.71 -23.23
CA LEU A 308 -1.96 1.25 -23.62
C LEU A 308 -1.38 2.04 -24.81
N PHE A 309 -2.16 2.16 -25.89
CA PHE A 309 -1.71 2.63 -27.21
C PHE A 309 -2.23 4.03 -27.58
N GLY A 310 -3.20 4.58 -26.85
CA GLY A 310 -3.83 5.86 -27.17
C GLY A 310 -4.95 5.76 -28.22
N SER A 311 -5.72 6.83 -28.37
CA SER A 311 -6.91 6.88 -29.24
C SER A 311 -6.61 7.08 -30.73
N GLU A 312 -5.38 7.45 -31.07
CA GLU A 312 -4.95 7.76 -32.45
C GLU A 312 -4.22 6.59 -33.12
N CYS A 313 -4.10 5.44 -32.44
CA CYS A 313 -3.51 4.26 -33.06
C CYS A 313 -4.38 3.81 -34.24
N VAL A 314 -3.80 3.81 -35.43
CA VAL A 314 -4.47 3.45 -36.69
C VAL A 314 -4.85 1.97 -36.73
N LYS A 315 -4.15 1.13 -35.95
CA LYS A 315 -4.45 -0.30 -35.81
C LYS A 315 -5.31 -0.51 -34.57
N SER A 316 -6.63 -0.52 -34.77
CA SER A 316 -7.56 -1.04 -33.76
C SER A 316 -7.28 -2.54 -33.59
N ASN A 317 -6.99 -2.96 -32.36
CA ASN A 317 -6.87 -4.36 -31.97
C ASN A 317 -7.95 -4.72 -30.93
N GLU A 318 -8.01 -5.98 -30.52
CA GLU A 318 -9.02 -6.52 -29.60
C GLU A 318 -9.10 -5.76 -28.27
N LEU A 319 -7.98 -5.16 -27.82
CA LEU A 319 -7.90 -4.42 -26.56
C LEU A 319 -8.77 -3.15 -26.57
N TYR A 320 -9.07 -2.60 -27.74
CA TYR A 320 -9.98 -1.43 -27.88
C TYR A 320 -11.44 -1.78 -27.59
N GLY A 321 -11.80 -3.06 -27.61
CA GLY A 321 -13.11 -3.55 -27.19
C GLY A 321 -13.25 -3.76 -25.68
N LEU A 322 -12.13 -3.75 -24.94
CA LEU A 322 -12.13 -4.17 -23.53
C LEU A 322 -12.46 -3.03 -22.57
N PRO A 323 -13.27 -3.31 -21.53
CA PRO A 323 -13.64 -2.31 -20.54
C PRO A 323 -12.40 -1.85 -19.75
N ILE A 324 -12.31 -0.53 -19.54
CA ILE A 324 -11.23 0.07 -18.76
C ILE A 324 -11.40 -0.11 -17.25
N LYS A 325 -12.60 -0.42 -16.77
CA LYS A 325 -12.90 -0.58 -15.32
C LYS A 325 -12.70 -2.02 -14.83
N SER A 326 -11.72 -2.69 -15.41
CA SER A 326 -11.48 -4.11 -15.23
C SER A 326 -9.98 -4.39 -15.18
N TYR A 327 -9.59 -5.41 -14.42
CA TYR A 327 -8.22 -5.88 -14.43
C TYR A 327 -8.04 -6.85 -15.59
N ILE A 328 -7.34 -6.42 -16.64
CA ILE A 328 -6.98 -7.26 -17.79
C ILE A 328 -5.55 -7.77 -17.56
N PRO A 329 -5.29 -9.09 -17.58
CA PRO A 329 -3.96 -9.62 -17.35
C PRO A 329 -3.04 -9.20 -18.50
N LEU A 330 -1.85 -8.66 -18.19
CA LEU A 330 -0.82 -8.38 -19.19
C LEU A 330 -0.21 -9.70 -19.72
N PRO A 331 0.44 -9.69 -20.90
CA PRO A 331 0.88 -10.93 -21.56
C PRO A 331 1.76 -11.86 -20.71
N TRP A 332 2.55 -11.31 -19.79
CA TRP A 332 3.48 -12.05 -18.94
C TRP A 332 2.90 -12.46 -17.57
N ILE A 333 1.64 -12.13 -17.30
CA ILE A 333 0.97 -12.54 -16.06
C ILE A 333 0.69 -14.04 -16.13
N ASP A 334 0.98 -14.77 -15.06
CA ASP A 334 0.68 -16.20 -14.99
C ASP A 334 -0.80 -16.47 -14.65
N ILE A 335 -1.29 -17.64 -15.08
CA ILE A 335 -2.70 -18.00 -14.87
C ILE A 335 -3.03 -18.19 -13.39
N GLU A 336 -2.09 -18.66 -12.57
CA GLU A 336 -2.32 -18.88 -11.13
C GLU A 336 -2.55 -17.57 -10.39
N PHE A 337 -1.78 -16.54 -10.73
CA PHE A 337 -2.00 -15.18 -10.25
C PHE A 337 -3.38 -14.65 -10.68
N TYR A 338 -3.70 -14.72 -11.97
CA TYR A 338 -4.99 -14.20 -12.45
C TYR A 338 -6.18 -14.99 -11.88
N LYS A 339 -6.06 -16.31 -11.75
CA LYS A 339 -7.04 -17.19 -11.09
C LYS A 339 -7.26 -16.76 -9.64
N SER A 340 -6.20 -16.56 -8.87
CA SER A 340 -6.31 -16.08 -7.49
C SER A 340 -6.99 -14.71 -7.43
N TYR A 341 -6.61 -13.80 -8.33
CA TYR A 341 -7.26 -12.50 -8.46
C TYR A 341 -8.76 -12.61 -8.77
N LEU A 342 -9.17 -13.51 -9.66
CA LEU A 342 -10.59 -13.74 -9.96
C LEU A 342 -11.35 -14.24 -8.74
N ILE A 343 -10.79 -15.18 -7.98
CA ILE A 343 -11.42 -15.73 -6.78
C ILE A 343 -11.67 -14.64 -5.73
N ASP A 344 -10.68 -13.77 -5.54
CA ASP A 344 -10.78 -12.68 -4.56
C ASP A 344 -11.78 -11.58 -4.98
N ASN A 345 -12.11 -11.47 -6.27
CA ASN A 345 -12.85 -10.33 -6.83
C ASN A 345 -14.13 -10.67 -7.59
N VAL A 346 -14.43 -11.94 -7.85
CA VAL A 346 -15.56 -12.38 -8.68
C VAL A 346 -16.35 -13.49 -7.99
N LYS A 347 -17.67 -13.33 -7.94
CA LYS A 347 -18.60 -14.40 -7.51
C LYS A 347 -19.14 -15.10 -8.75
N LEU A 348 -18.82 -16.38 -8.91
CA LEU A 348 -19.41 -17.21 -9.96
C LEU A 348 -20.67 -17.89 -9.43
N ILE A 349 -21.69 -18.01 -10.29
CA ILE A 349 -22.99 -18.61 -9.95
C ILE A 349 -23.22 -19.81 -10.88
N ASN A 350 -23.71 -20.93 -10.33
CA ASN A 350 -24.05 -22.10 -11.13
C ASN A 350 -25.42 -21.96 -11.84
N LYS A 351 -25.82 -22.97 -12.61
CA LYS A 351 -27.10 -22.97 -13.36
C LYS A 351 -28.34 -22.92 -12.47
N ASP A 352 -28.21 -23.31 -11.21
CA ASP A 352 -29.28 -23.36 -10.22
C ASP A 352 -29.34 -22.06 -9.38
N GLY A 353 -28.45 -21.10 -9.64
CA GLY A 353 -28.42 -19.80 -8.96
C GLY A 353 -27.56 -19.77 -7.68
N GLU A 354 -26.81 -20.82 -7.39
CA GLU A 354 -25.95 -20.90 -6.21
C GLU A 354 -24.58 -20.29 -6.47
N VAL A 355 -24.08 -19.49 -5.51
CA VAL A 355 -22.72 -18.94 -5.55
C VAL A 355 -21.73 -20.07 -5.30
N LEU A 356 -20.80 -20.26 -6.23
CA LEU A 356 -19.74 -21.25 -6.10
C LEU A 356 -18.76 -20.86 -4.97
N GLN A 357 -18.41 -21.83 -4.13
CA GLN A 357 -17.31 -21.68 -3.17
C GLN A 357 -15.96 -21.60 -3.88
N GLU A 358 -14.95 -21.02 -3.23
CA GLU A 358 -13.62 -20.76 -3.82
C GLU A 358 -12.99 -22.00 -4.47
N ASP A 359 -13.03 -23.15 -3.80
CA ASP A 359 -12.49 -24.41 -4.34
C ASP A 359 -13.19 -24.84 -5.63
N LYS A 360 -14.49 -24.58 -5.75
CA LYS A 360 -15.28 -24.89 -6.95
C LYS A 360 -15.00 -23.90 -8.07
N VAL A 361 -14.73 -22.64 -7.75
CA VAL A 361 -14.24 -21.65 -8.72
C VAL A 361 -12.86 -22.06 -9.25
N ARG A 362 -11.94 -22.47 -8.37
CA ARG A 362 -10.62 -23.00 -8.76
C ARG A 362 -10.75 -24.19 -9.71
N GLU A 363 -11.53 -25.20 -9.30
CA GLU A 363 -11.79 -26.41 -10.09
C GLU A 363 -12.38 -26.07 -11.46
N TYR A 364 -13.32 -25.11 -11.53
CA TYR A 364 -13.91 -24.67 -12.78
C TYR A 364 -12.90 -24.00 -13.70
N ILE A 365 -12.10 -23.05 -13.20
CA ILE A 365 -11.10 -22.35 -14.00
C ILE A 365 -10.05 -23.36 -14.50
N ASP A 366 -9.57 -24.28 -13.66
CA ASP A 366 -8.57 -25.26 -14.04
C ASP A 366 -9.05 -26.23 -15.13
N LYS A 367 -10.32 -26.65 -15.06
CA LYS A 367 -10.96 -27.50 -16.08
C LYS A 367 -11.19 -26.78 -17.41
N ASN A 368 -11.36 -25.46 -17.40
CA ASN A 368 -11.79 -24.68 -18.56
C ASN A 368 -10.74 -23.67 -19.05
N LYS A 369 -9.52 -23.67 -18.50
CA LYS A 369 -8.47 -22.68 -18.81
C LYS A 369 -8.15 -22.55 -20.30
N GLU A 370 -8.16 -23.65 -21.06
CA GLU A 370 -7.91 -23.62 -22.51
C GLU A 370 -8.99 -22.90 -23.30
N VAL A 371 -10.20 -22.78 -22.74
CA VAL A 371 -11.31 -22.04 -23.35
C VAL A 371 -11.34 -20.61 -22.83
N ILE A 372 -11.25 -20.43 -21.50
CA ILE A 372 -11.30 -19.14 -20.82
C ILE A 372 -10.20 -18.21 -21.33
N PHE A 373 -8.97 -18.72 -21.44
CA PHE A 373 -7.81 -17.93 -21.85
C PHE A 373 -7.53 -17.99 -23.36
N LYS A 374 -8.50 -18.43 -24.17
CA LYS A 374 -8.32 -18.56 -25.63
C LYS A 374 -8.46 -17.24 -26.39
N SER A 375 -9.29 -16.34 -25.87
CA SER A 375 -9.55 -15.03 -26.45
C SER A 375 -10.17 -14.12 -25.40
N PHE A 376 -10.15 -12.81 -25.64
CA PHE A 376 -10.77 -11.87 -24.71
C PHE A 376 -12.30 -12.00 -24.61
N ASP A 377 -12.96 -12.49 -25.65
CA ASP A 377 -14.41 -12.74 -25.63
C ASP A 377 -14.80 -13.84 -24.62
N ASN A 378 -13.90 -14.78 -24.35
CA ASN A 378 -14.10 -15.86 -23.38
C ASN A 378 -13.56 -15.52 -21.98
N LEU A 379 -12.78 -14.44 -21.87
CA LEU A 379 -12.10 -14.10 -20.63
C LEU A 379 -13.12 -13.68 -19.58
N ILE A 380 -13.04 -14.27 -18.39
CA ILE A 380 -13.79 -13.79 -17.23
C ILE A 380 -13.10 -12.52 -16.74
N ILE A 381 -13.81 -11.40 -16.84
CA ILE A 381 -13.29 -10.07 -16.52
C ILE A 381 -14.12 -9.49 -15.36
N PRO A 382 -13.50 -9.16 -14.20
CA PRO A 382 -14.21 -8.47 -13.12
C PRO A 382 -14.66 -7.08 -13.59
N ASN A 383 -15.92 -6.72 -13.36
CA ASN A 383 -16.44 -5.39 -13.66
C ASN A 383 -16.63 -4.59 -12.37
N PHE A 384 -15.75 -3.61 -12.13
CA PHE A 384 -15.77 -2.78 -10.93
C PHE A 384 -16.72 -1.57 -11.08
N SER A 385 -17.93 -1.79 -11.59
CA SER A 385 -18.85 -0.71 -11.92
C SER A 385 -19.46 -0.01 -10.68
N ASN A 386 -19.50 -0.65 -9.50
CA ASN A 386 -20.34 -0.21 -8.38
C ASN A 386 -19.77 -0.35 -6.94
N SER A 387 -18.48 -0.64 -6.70
CA SER A 387 -18.01 -0.78 -5.29
C SER A 387 -17.55 0.56 -4.70
N GLU A 388 -18.05 0.91 -3.52
CA GLU A 388 -17.51 1.98 -2.67
C GLU A 388 -16.11 1.63 -2.10
N ASN A 389 -15.62 0.41 -2.36
CA ASN A 389 -14.29 -0.09 -2.00
C ASN A 389 -13.46 -0.38 -3.27
N LEU A 390 -12.97 0.67 -3.93
CA LEU A 390 -12.16 0.59 -5.17
C LEU A 390 -10.67 0.70 -4.87
N SER A 391 -10.04 -0.38 -4.38
CA SER A 391 -8.61 -0.39 -4.05
C SER A 391 -7.67 -0.86 -5.18
N GLY A 392 -8.19 -1.42 -6.28
CA GLY A 392 -7.38 -2.24 -7.20
C GLY A 392 -6.65 -1.57 -8.36
N SER A 393 -7.16 -0.47 -8.94
CA SER A 393 -6.58 0.09 -10.19
C SER A 393 -7.13 1.46 -10.59
N PHE A 394 -8.19 1.96 -9.94
CA PHE A 394 -8.79 3.26 -10.28
C PHE A 394 -7.89 4.46 -9.99
N HIS A 395 -6.91 4.35 -9.09
CA HIS A 395 -5.91 5.40 -8.87
C HIS A 395 -4.93 5.58 -10.04
N LEU A 396 -5.02 4.76 -11.09
CA LEU A 396 -4.10 4.85 -12.23
C LEU A 396 -4.56 5.84 -13.30
N TYR A 397 -5.86 6.15 -13.42
CA TYR A 397 -6.42 7.01 -14.47
C TYR A 397 -7.86 7.42 -14.15
N GLY A 398 -8.40 8.36 -14.94
CA GLY A 398 -9.79 8.74 -14.88
C GLY A 398 -10.10 9.74 -13.77
N LYS A 399 -11.22 10.45 -13.92
CA LYS A 399 -11.69 11.40 -12.92
C LYS A 399 -11.98 10.67 -11.60
N GLN A 400 -11.18 10.99 -10.59
CA GLN A 400 -11.39 10.48 -9.24
C GLN A 400 -12.55 11.23 -8.55
N ILE A 401 -13.19 10.57 -7.59
CA ILE A 401 -13.98 11.27 -6.58
C ILE A 401 -13.01 12.17 -5.81
N ASN A 402 -13.39 13.42 -5.56
CA ASN A 402 -12.49 14.42 -5.00
C ASN A 402 -11.82 13.95 -3.69
N GLU A 403 -12.58 13.36 -2.77
CA GLU A 403 -12.07 12.81 -1.51
C GLU A 403 -10.98 11.74 -1.70
N ALA A 404 -11.16 10.83 -2.67
CA ALA A 404 -10.17 9.80 -2.98
C ALA A 404 -8.88 10.41 -3.56
N GLY A 405 -9.03 11.42 -4.42
CA GLY A 405 -7.89 12.15 -4.98
C GLY A 405 -7.13 12.96 -3.93
N GLU A 406 -7.84 13.62 -3.01
CA GLU A 406 -7.26 14.33 -1.86
C GLU A 406 -6.49 13.38 -0.95
N LYS A 407 -7.05 12.19 -0.68
CA LYS A 407 -6.35 11.16 0.09
C LYS A 407 -5.05 10.76 -0.58
N ILE A 408 -5.06 10.44 -1.88
CA ILE A 408 -3.83 10.07 -2.61
C ILE A 408 -2.81 11.21 -2.59
N PHE A 409 -3.26 12.46 -2.78
CA PHE A 409 -2.41 13.66 -2.71
C PHE A 409 -1.75 13.82 -1.34
N LYS A 410 -2.51 13.61 -0.26
CA LYS A 410 -2.00 13.63 1.11
C LYS A 410 -1.00 12.49 1.34
N ASP A 411 -1.36 11.27 0.94
CA ASP A 411 -0.53 10.07 1.14
C ASP A 411 0.84 10.22 0.46
N ILE A 412 0.91 10.73 -0.78
CA ILE A 412 2.19 10.92 -1.49
C ILE A 412 3.07 11.98 -0.82
N ILE A 413 2.49 13.07 -0.30
CA ILE A 413 3.23 14.11 0.44
C ILE A 413 3.75 13.58 1.77
N GLU A 414 2.92 12.85 2.53
CA GLU A 414 3.32 12.27 3.80
C GLU A 414 4.46 11.25 3.63
N ILE A 415 4.39 10.40 2.60
CA ILE A 415 5.49 9.49 2.26
C ILE A 415 6.75 10.26 1.87
N TYR A 416 6.63 11.33 1.09
CA TYR A 416 7.78 12.16 0.69
C TYR A 416 8.45 12.83 1.90
N GLU A 417 7.70 13.51 2.76
CA GLU A 417 8.26 14.18 3.95
C GLU A 417 8.82 13.17 4.95
N SER A 418 8.15 12.03 5.11
CA SER A 418 8.68 10.90 5.88
C SER A 418 10.06 10.46 5.34
N MET A 419 10.17 10.14 4.05
CA MET A 419 11.44 9.73 3.43
C MET A 419 12.52 10.81 3.45
N LYS A 420 12.13 12.08 3.31
CA LYS A 420 13.03 13.23 3.41
C LYS A 420 13.64 13.34 4.82
N SER A 421 12.85 13.03 5.84
CA SER A 421 13.28 13.09 7.25
C SER A 421 14.02 11.83 7.73
N LEU A 422 13.57 10.66 7.28
CA LEU A 422 14.03 9.34 7.74
C LEU A 422 15.07 8.68 6.82
N GLY A 423 15.05 9.02 5.53
CA GLY A 423 15.67 8.21 4.49
C GLY A 423 14.81 7.01 4.08
N TYR A 424 15.38 6.13 3.23
CA TYR A 424 14.69 4.93 2.76
C TYR A 424 14.94 3.73 3.68
N CYS A 425 14.15 3.62 4.76
CA CYS A 425 14.32 2.58 5.78
C CYS A 425 13.51 1.31 5.47
N CYS A 426 13.66 0.73 4.27
CA CYS A 426 12.82 -0.40 3.81
C CYS A 426 12.87 -1.65 4.71
N ASN A 427 13.95 -1.84 5.45
CA ASN A 427 14.16 -2.93 6.41
C ASN A 427 13.32 -2.79 7.68
N GLU A 428 12.86 -1.57 8.00
CA GLU A 428 12.22 -1.25 9.27
C GLU A 428 10.70 -1.39 9.24
N PHE A 429 10.14 -1.61 8.04
CA PHE A 429 8.70 -1.70 7.82
C PHE A 429 8.36 -3.03 7.15
N LYS A 430 7.30 -3.72 7.64
CA LYS A 430 6.82 -5.03 7.14
C LYS A 430 6.62 -5.07 5.62
N ASN A 431 6.22 -3.94 5.02
CA ASN A 431 6.08 -3.76 3.57
C ASN A 431 6.95 -2.60 3.06
N GLY A 432 8.17 -2.40 3.58
CA GLY A 432 9.01 -1.24 3.27
C GLY A 432 9.67 -1.27 1.89
N PHE A 433 9.91 -2.46 1.34
CA PHE A 433 10.52 -2.61 0.02
C PHE A 433 9.60 -2.18 -1.12
N ILE A 434 10.19 -1.57 -2.14
CA ILE A 434 9.58 -1.46 -3.47
C ILE A 434 9.67 -2.84 -4.12
N LYS A 435 8.56 -3.32 -4.70
CA LYS A 435 8.49 -4.64 -5.33
C LYS A 435 8.12 -4.53 -6.80
N GLY A 436 8.54 -5.51 -7.58
CA GLY A 436 8.26 -5.54 -9.01
C GLY A 436 8.65 -6.84 -9.69
N VAL A 437 8.42 -6.86 -11.01
CA VAL A 437 8.88 -7.93 -11.91
C VAL A 437 9.87 -7.36 -12.92
N LEU A 438 10.84 -8.16 -13.33
CA LEU A 438 11.92 -7.78 -14.24
C LEU A 438 11.62 -8.30 -15.65
N ILE A 439 11.40 -7.41 -16.61
CA ILE A 439 11.28 -7.78 -18.03
C ILE A 439 12.62 -7.54 -18.72
N LYS A 440 13.21 -8.60 -19.29
CA LYS A 440 14.48 -8.57 -20.02
C LYS A 440 14.21 -8.65 -21.52
N ASN A 441 14.76 -7.71 -22.27
CA ASN A 441 14.71 -7.69 -23.73
C ASN A 441 16.14 -7.50 -24.28
N ASN A 442 16.71 -8.57 -24.82
CA ASN A 442 18.11 -8.62 -25.25
C ASN A 442 19.08 -8.19 -24.14
N ASN A 443 19.82 -7.10 -24.33
CA ASN A 443 20.80 -6.57 -23.36
C ASN A 443 20.23 -5.43 -22.50
N ASP A 444 18.91 -5.19 -22.55
CA ASP A 444 18.23 -4.17 -21.76
C ASP A 444 17.14 -4.80 -20.89
N TYR A 445 16.68 -4.06 -19.88
CA TYR A 445 15.62 -4.49 -18.98
C TYR A 445 14.70 -3.33 -18.57
N ARG A 446 13.52 -3.68 -18.08
CA ARG A 446 12.63 -2.79 -17.33
C ARG A 446 12.17 -3.47 -16.06
N PHE A 447 12.08 -2.70 -14.99
CA PHE A 447 11.56 -3.17 -13.70
C PHE A 447 10.16 -2.60 -13.51
N ILE A 448 9.14 -3.45 -13.65
CA ILE A 448 7.74 -3.05 -13.52
C ILE A 448 7.36 -3.07 -12.05
N ILE A 449 7.02 -1.90 -11.52
CA ILE A 449 6.64 -1.69 -10.13
C ILE A 449 5.23 -2.26 -9.90
N THR A 450 5.14 -3.20 -8.98
CA THR A 450 3.90 -3.86 -8.55
C THR A 450 3.49 -3.46 -7.13
N ASP A 451 4.42 -2.91 -6.34
CA ASP A 451 4.17 -2.31 -5.03
C ASP A 451 5.21 -1.22 -4.72
N GLY A 452 4.79 -0.16 -4.02
CA GLY A 452 5.68 0.92 -3.60
C GLY A 452 5.88 2.05 -4.61
N GLN A 453 4.96 2.29 -5.56
CA GLN A 453 5.07 3.39 -6.53
C GLN A 453 5.18 4.79 -5.88
N HIS A 454 4.47 5.03 -4.78
CA HIS A 454 4.57 6.30 -4.04
C HIS A 454 5.96 6.47 -3.44
N ARG A 455 6.50 5.39 -2.84
CA ARG A 455 7.86 5.34 -2.28
C ARG A 455 8.90 5.64 -3.36
N LEU A 456 8.81 4.97 -4.50
CA LEU A 456 9.73 5.22 -5.61
C LEU A 456 9.64 6.68 -6.07
N ALA A 457 8.44 7.20 -6.34
CA ALA A 457 8.28 8.60 -6.76
C ALA A 457 8.90 9.59 -5.76
N SER A 458 8.76 9.35 -4.46
CA SER A 458 9.41 10.14 -3.41
C SER A 458 10.93 10.06 -3.47
N LEU A 459 11.52 8.86 -3.60
CA LEU A 459 12.97 8.69 -3.73
C LEU A 459 13.51 9.38 -4.99
N VAL A 460 12.82 9.25 -6.12
CA VAL A 460 13.20 9.98 -7.33
C VAL A 460 13.14 11.50 -7.10
N SER A 461 12.12 11.99 -6.41
CA SER A 461 11.98 13.43 -6.11
C SER A 461 13.04 13.94 -5.12
N LEU A 462 13.62 13.05 -4.31
CA LEU A 462 14.72 13.31 -3.37
C LEU A 462 16.12 13.20 -3.99
N GLY A 463 16.25 12.80 -5.26
CA GLY A 463 17.54 12.80 -5.94
C GLY A 463 18.17 11.42 -6.15
N PHE A 464 17.53 10.32 -5.73
CA PHE A 464 18.05 8.96 -5.92
C PHE A 464 18.07 8.55 -7.40
N ASP A 465 19.19 8.01 -7.88
CA ASP A 465 19.34 7.44 -9.24
C ASP A 465 19.18 5.93 -9.27
N LYS A 466 19.38 5.27 -8.11
CA LYS A 466 19.19 3.84 -7.89
C LYS A 466 18.36 3.62 -6.64
N VAL A 467 17.63 2.50 -6.61
CA VAL A 467 16.81 2.10 -5.47
C VAL A 467 16.95 0.61 -5.20
N SER A 468 16.97 0.22 -3.93
CA SER A 468 16.91 -1.18 -3.51
C SER A 468 15.48 -1.70 -3.63
N VAL A 469 15.31 -2.83 -4.31
CA VAL A 469 14.01 -3.44 -4.61
C VAL A 469 14.02 -4.93 -4.30
N LYS A 470 12.82 -5.54 -4.24
CA LYS A 470 12.63 -6.99 -4.23
C LYS A 470 11.82 -7.45 -5.44
N LEU A 471 12.06 -8.67 -5.88
CA LEU A 471 11.12 -9.33 -6.79
C LEU A 471 9.80 -9.60 -6.05
N ASP A 472 8.67 -9.45 -6.75
CA ASP A 472 7.36 -9.64 -6.15
C ASP A 472 6.95 -11.12 -6.15
N THR A 473 6.96 -11.72 -4.97
CA THR A 473 6.69 -13.15 -4.74
C THR A 473 5.25 -13.57 -5.02
N ARG A 474 4.33 -12.63 -5.27
CA ARG A 474 2.97 -12.93 -5.73
C ARG A 474 2.94 -13.51 -7.14
N PHE A 475 3.95 -13.22 -7.96
CA PHE A 475 4.02 -13.70 -9.34
C PHE A 475 4.90 -14.94 -9.45
N LYS A 476 4.44 -15.93 -10.23
CA LYS A 476 5.22 -17.14 -10.51
C LYS A 476 6.46 -16.77 -11.33
N TYR A 477 6.28 -15.98 -12.39
CA TYR A 477 7.37 -15.48 -13.23
C TYR A 477 7.75 -14.07 -12.78
N ARG A 478 8.90 -13.96 -12.10
CA ARG A 478 9.42 -12.67 -11.59
C ARG A 478 10.48 -12.07 -12.50
N GLU A 479 11.16 -12.92 -13.26
CA GLU A 479 12.06 -12.55 -14.34
C GLU A 479 11.49 -13.06 -15.66
N ILE A 480 11.09 -12.15 -16.51
CA ILE A 480 10.37 -12.40 -17.75
C ILE A 480 11.31 -12.09 -18.91
N ASN A 481 11.66 -13.10 -19.70
CA ASN A 481 12.48 -12.90 -20.88
C ASN A 481 11.60 -12.81 -22.13
N VAL A 482 11.76 -11.73 -22.90
CA VAL A 482 11.01 -11.50 -24.15
C VAL A 482 11.31 -12.58 -25.20
N LYS A 483 12.44 -13.28 -25.11
CA LYS A 483 12.75 -14.42 -25.99
C LYS A 483 11.77 -15.58 -25.80
N ASP A 484 11.20 -15.71 -24.60
CA ASP A 484 10.31 -16.81 -24.22
C ASP A 484 8.84 -16.43 -24.36
N ILE A 485 8.52 -15.43 -25.19
CA ILE A 485 7.17 -14.86 -25.34
C ILE A 485 6.09 -15.89 -25.68
N GLU A 486 6.43 -16.97 -26.38
CA GLU A 486 5.48 -18.04 -26.72
C GLU A 486 5.15 -18.95 -25.52
N GLU A 487 6.01 -18.96 -24.50
CA GLU A 487 5.80 -19.74 -23.27
C GLU A 487 5.05 -18.96 -22.19
N TRP A 488 4.85 -17.66 -22.36
CA TRP A 488 4.07 -16.87 -21.41
C TRP A 488 2.63 -17.38 -21.40
N ASP A 489 2.08 -17.69 -20.22
CA ASP A 489 0.78 -18.33 -20.09
C ASP A 489 -0.30 -17.64 -20.95
N MET A 490 -0.44 -16.32 -20.88
CA MET A 490 -1.47 -15.61 -21.64
C MET A 490 -1.25 -15.64 -23.17
N VAL A 491 -0.02 -15.84 -23.64
CA VAL A 491 0.28 -16.03 -25.08
C VAL A 491 0.06 -17.50 -25.47
N LYS A 492 0.57 -18.42 -24.65
CA LYS A 492 0.49 -19.87 -24.83
C LYS A 492 -0.95 -20.38 -24.94
N TYR A 493 -1.85 -19.84 -24.12
CA TYR A 493 -3.26 -20.23 -24.15
C TYR A 493 -4.09 -19.47 -25.20
N GLY A 494 -3.51 -18.46 -25.87
CA GLY A 494 -4.12 -17.76 -27.00
C GLY A 494 -4.76 -16.41 -26.68
N LEU A 495 -4.82 -16.00 -25.41
CA LEU A 495 -5.41 -14.71 -25.01
C LEU A 495 -4.73 -13.53 -25.70
N TYR A 496 -3.40 -13.58 -25.85
CA TYR A 496 -2.64 -12.63 -26.65
C TYR A 496 -1.98 -13.32 -27.83
N HIS A 497 -2.16 -12.77 -29.02
CA HIS A 497 -1.29 -13.06 -30.14
C HIS A 497 0.14 -12.57 -29.87
N LYS A 498 1.15 -13.34 -30.29
CA LYS A 498 2.58 -13.01 -30.13
C LYS A 498 2.92 -11.60 -30.60
N ASP A 499 2.35 -11.16 -31.72
CA ASP A 499 2.63 -9.83 -32.28
C ASP A 499 2.05 -8.71 -31.41
N LEU A 500 0.84 -8.88 -30.86
CA LEU A 500 0.25 -7.93 -29.92
C LEU A 500 1.06 -7.86 -28.62
N ALA A 501 1.52 -9.01 -28.12
CA ALA A 501 2.39 -9.05 -26.94
C ALA A 501 3.72 -8.33 -27.20
N LYS A 502 4.33 -8.49 -28.39
CA LYS A 502 5.52 -7.71 -28.79
C LYS A 502 5.24 -6.21 -28.88
N GLU A 503 4.10 -5.81 -29.43
CA GLU A 503 3.72 -4.39 -29.49
C GLU A 503 3.63 -3.77 -28.08
N ILE A 504 3.11 -4.51 -27.09
CA ILE A 504 3.10 -4.06 -25.68
C ILE A 504 4.53 -3.94 -25.12
N ILE A 505 5.42 -4.89 -25.41
CA ILE A 505 6.82 -4.82 -25.00
C ILE A 505 7.54 -3.63 -25.66
N ASP A 506 7.30 -3.37 -26.94
CA ASP A 506 7.88 -2.24 -27.65
C ASP A 506 7.43 -0.90 -27.04
N LEU A 507 6.18 -0.80 -26.57
CA LEU A 507 5.74 0.36 -25.81
C LEU A 507 6.61 0.56 -24.57
N ILE A 508 6.77 -0.49 -23.77
CA ILE A 508 7.52 -0.50 -22.49
C ILE A 508 8.98 -0.05 -22.66
N PHE A 509 9.62 -0.45 -23.78
CA PHE A 509 11.02 -0.11 -24.01
C PHE A 509 11.21 1.23 -24.74
N ASN A 510 10.33 1.62 -25.67
CA ASN A 510 10.68 2.61 -26.70
C ASN A 510 9.78 3.85 -26.84
N LYS A 511 8.49 3.82 -26.44
CA LYS A 511 7.54 4.85 -26.92
C LYS A 511 6.56 5.41 -25.87
N LEU A 512 6.78 5.10 -24.61
CA LEU A 512 5.68 5.13 -23.66
C LEU A 512 5.26 6.52 -23.19
N ASP A 513 6.21 7.31 -22.72
CA ASP A 513 5.93 8.58 -22.06
C ASP A 513 5.53 9.66 -23.07
N LEU A 514 6.10 9.64 -24.28
CA LEU A 514 5.76 10.58 -25.36
C LEU A 514 4.29 10.49 -25.76
N ILE A 515 3.74 9.28 -25.91
CA ILE A 515 2.33 9.06 -26.26
C ILE A 515 1.43 9.64 -25.16
N ARG A 516 1.74 9.35 -23.89
CA ARG A 516 0.92 9.77 -22.75
C ARG A 516 1.04 11.28 -22.47
N LEU A 517 2.23 11.85 -22.59
CA LEU A 517 2.51 13.29 -22.43
C LEU A 517 1.76 14.13 -23.47
N ASN A 518 1.79 13.71 -24.74
CA ASN A 518 1.09 14.42 -25.80
C ASN A 518 -0.43 14.47 -25.53
N ARG A 519 -1.00 13.40 -24.97
CA ARG A 519 -2.40 13.36 -24.54
C ARG A 519 -2.68 14.36 -23.42
N ILE A 520 -1.88 14.34 -22.35
CA ILE A 520 -2.05 15.27 -21.23
C ILE A 520 -1.94 16.73 -21.71
N LYS A 521 -0.93 17.05 -22.53
CA LYS A 521 -0.72 18.40 -23.09
C LYS A 521 -1.88 18.84 -24.00
N LYS A 522 -2.36 17.97 -24.88
CA LYS A 522 -3.48 18.25 -25.80
C LYS A 522 -4.78 18.51 -25.04
N LEU A 523 -4.99 17.81 -23.93
CA LEU A 523 -6.17 17.95 -23.08
C LEU A 523 -6.05 19.12 -22.10
N SER A 524 -4.85 19.42 -21.59
CA SER A 524 -4.60 20.59 -20.75
C SER A 524 -4.67 21.91 -21.53
N GLY A 525 -4.46 21.87 -22.86
CA GLY A 525 -4.47 23.03 -23.76
C GLY A 525 -5.80 23.31 -24.45
N LYS A 526 -6.81 22.44 -24.32
CA LYS A 526 -8.16 22.65 -24.87
C LYS A 526 -9.21 22.49 -23.77
N LYS A 527 -9.80 23.62 -23.34
CA LYS A 527 -11.11 23.62 -22.67
C LYS A 527 -12.19 23.39 -23.71
N ASP A 528 -12.33 22.16 -24.19
CA ASP A 528 -13.55 21.72 -24.84
C ASP A 528 -13.98 20.42 -24.18
N LYS A 529 -15.12 20.45 -23.48
CA LYS A 529 -15.84 19.23 -23.14
C LYS A 529 -16.21 18.56 -24.47
N CYS A 530 -15.45 17.54 -24.89
CA CYS A 530 -15.92 16.65 -25.94
C CYS A 530 -17.18 15.97 -25.41
N LYS A 531 -18.34 16.44 -25.88
CA LYS A 531 -19.62 15.80 -25.62
C LYS A 531 -19.59 14.42 -26.24
N GLU A 532 -20.12 13.43 -25.54
CA GLU A 532 -20.17 12.06 -26.04
C GLU A 532 -21.09 12.02 -27.26
N LYS A 533 -20.60 11.47 -28.38
CA LYS A 533 -21.39 11.34 -29.61
C LYS A 533 -22.34 10.15 -29.48
N VAL A 534 -23.65 10.41 -29.55
CA VAL A 534 -24.68 9.40 -29.28
C VAL A 534 -25.77 9.39 -30.33
N ILE A 535 -26.49 8.27 -30.39
CA ILE A 535 -27.74 8.13 -31.15
C ILE A 535 -28.91 8.15 -30.17
N TYR A 536 -29.88 9.02 -30.38
CA TYR A 536 -31.10 9.03 -29.58
C TYR A 536 -32.16 8.09 -30.16
N PHE A 537 -32.56 7.07 -29.40
CA PHE A 537 -33.61 6.13 -29.81
C PHE A 537 -34.96 6.56 -29.24
N GLY A 538 -35.78 7.18 -30.08
CA GLY A 538 -37.07 7.78 -29.77
C GLY A 538 -37.19 9.20 -30.34
N ALA A 539 -37.67 9.32 -31.58
CA ALA A 539 -37.79 10.57 -32.33
C ALA A 539 -39.16 11.25 -32.15
N SER A 540 -39.65 11.30 -30.90
CA SER A 540 -40.90 11.96 -30.51
C SER A 540 -40.65 13.28 -29.77
N ASN A 541 -41.69 13.92 -29.25
CA ASN A 541 -41.55 15.13 -28.43
C ASN A 541 -40.65 14.91 -27.20
N LYS A 542 -40.64 13.70 -26.62
CA LYS A 542 -39.73 13.35 -25.51
C LYS A 542 -38.27 13.39 -25.97
N GLY A 543 -37.96 12.84 -27.14
CA GLY A 543 -36.61 12.91 -27.74
C GLY A 543 -36.15 14.35 -27.99
N LYS A 544 -37.06 15.22 -28.45
CA LYS A 544 -36.79 16.66 -28.60
C LYS A 544 -36.48 17.33 -27.28
N MET A 545 -37.28 17.08 -26.23
CA MET A 545 -37.04 17.63 -24.89
C MET A 545 -35.70 17.14 -24.30
N CYS A 546 -35.35 15.87 -24.54
CA CYS A 546 -34.06 15.30 -24.14
C CYS A 546 -32.88 15.96 -24.86
N LEU A 547 -33.06 16.43 -26.10
CA LEU A 547 -32.02 17.12 -26.83
C LEU A 547 -31.60 18.40 -26.09
N ASP A 548 -32.57 19.23 -25.68
CA ASP A 548 -32.29 20.45 -24.94
C ASP A 548 -31.80 20.21 -23.52
N LYS A 549 -32.40 19.25 -22.81
CA LYS A 549 -32.06 18.91 -21.41
C LYS A 549 -30.63 18.38 -21.29
N TYR A 550 -30.15 17.58 -22.23
CA TYR A 550 -28.85 16.91 -22.16
C TYR A 550 -27.82 17.40 -23.20
N LYS A 551 -28.05 18.53 -23.87
CA LYS A 551 -27.09 19.14 -24.82
C LYS A 551 -25.72 19.45 -24.25
N HIS A 552 -25.58 19.50 -22.91
CA HIS A 552 -24.31 19.71 -22.21
C HIS A 552 -23.51 18.41 -22.02
N LYS A 553 -24.17 17.25 -22.15
CA LYS A 553 -23.63 15.89 -21.97
C LYS A 553 -23.38 15.20 -23.32
N TYR A 554 -24.33 15.35 -24.25
CA TYR A 554 -24.37 14.59 -25.50
C TYR A 554 -24.26 15.48 -26.74
N ASP A 555 -23.55 14.96 -27.75
CA ASP A 555 -23.56 15.41 -29.14
C ASP A 555 -24.37 14.39 -29.95
N VAL A 556 -25.63 14.70 -30.23
CA VAL A 556 -26.56 13.75 -30.85
C VAL A 556 -26.32 13.73 -32.35
N VAL A 557 -25.74 12.64 -32.86
CA VAL A 557 -25.37 12.50 -34.27
C VAL A 557 -26.53 12.00 -35.13
N TYR A 558 -27.45 11.22 -34.54
CA TYR A 558 -28.65 10.70 -35.19
C TYR A 558 -29.80 10.52 -34.21
N PHE A 559 -31.03 10.57 -34.73
CA PHE A 559 -32.20 10.00 -34.08
C PHE A 559 -32.52 8.63 -34.70
N SER A 560 -33.08 7.70 -33.93
CA SER A 560 -33.63 6.43 -34.42
C SER A 560 -35.06 6.26 -33.91
N ASP A 561 -35.93 5.65 -34.71
CA ASP A 561 -37.32 5.38 -34.35
C ASP A 561 -37.85 4.15 -35.11
N ASN A 562 -38.83 3.46 -34.54
CA ASN A 562 -39.45 2.29 -35.20
C ASN A 562 -40.50 2.70 -36.25
N ASP A 563 -40.99 3.94 -36.21
CA ASP A 563 -41.94 4.47 -37.18
C ASP A 563 -41.25 4.78 -38.51
N LYS A 564 -41.50 3.93 -39.52
CA LYS A 564 -40.98 4.07 -40.88
C LYS A 564 -41.30 5.42 -41.52
N SER A 565 -42.42 6.05 -41.15
CA SER A 565 -42.81 7.35 -41.70
C SER A 565 -41.89 8.50 -41.27
N LYS A 566 -41.02 8.27 -40.27
CA LYS A 566 -40.06 9.26 -39.77
C LYS A 566 -38.68 9.13 -40.42
N TRP A 567 -38.35 7.98 -41.01
CA TRP A 567 -37.01 7.73 -41.55
C TRP A 567 -36.68 8.69 -42.68
N GLY A 568 -35.46 9.22 -42.68
CA GLY A 568 -35.01 10.24 -43.64
C GLY A 568 -35.48 11.66 -43.34
N LYS A 569 -36.39 11.87 -42.37
CA LYS A 569 -36.74 13.21 -41.87
C LYS A 569 -35.69 13.71 -40.86
N TYR A 570 -35.84 14.96 -40.43
CA TYR A 570 -34.90 15.64 -39.54
C TYR A 570 -35.59 16.21 -38.31
N ILE A 571 -34.90 16.18 -37.17
CA ILE A 571 -35.23 16.91 -35.94
C ILE A 571 -34.04 17.79 -35.61
N ASN A 572 -34.22 19.11 -35.57
CA ASN A 572 -33.14 20.08 -35.30
C ASN A 572 -31.87 19.81 -36.15
N ASN A 573 -32.05 19.59 -37.45
CA ASN A 573 -30.99 19.23 -38.42
C ASN A 573 -30.28 17.88 -38.18
N ILE A 574 -30.78 17.05 -37.26
CA ILE A 574 -30.28 15.69 -37.02
C ILE A 574 -31.19 14.70 -37.75
N ARG A 575 -30.61 13.85 -38.59
CA ARG A 575 -31.34 12.86 -39.40
C ARG A 575 -31.92 11.74 -38.53
N ILE A 576 -33.15 11.33 -38.84
CA ILE A 576 -33.79 10.15 -38.28
C ILE A 576 -33.45 8.95 -39.17
N ILE A 577 -32.85 7.91 -38.58
CA ILE A 577 -32.42 6.68 -39.24
C ILE A 577 -33.25 5.48 -38.77
N SER A 578 -33.25 4.41 -39.56
CA SER A 578 -33.89 3.15 -39.18
C SER A 578 -33.04 2.38 -38.14
N PRO A 579 -33.66 1.47 -37.35
CA PRO A 579 -32.91 0.58 -36.45
C PRO A 579 -31.83 -0.24 -37.19
N GLU A 580 -32.09 -0.67 -38.43
CA GLU A 580 -31.10 -1.41 -39.24
C GLU A 580 -29.89 -0.55 -39.63
N GLU A 581 -30.07 0.76 -39.82
CA GLU A 581 -28.94 1.68 -40.02
C GLU A 581 -28.15 1.89 -38.72
N VAL A 582 -28.80 1.89 -37.56
CA VAL A 582 -28.12 1.95 -36.25
C VAL A 582 -27.16 0.79 -36.07
N LYS A 583 -27.54 -0.42 -36.50
CA LYS A 583 -26.67 -1.62 -36.44
C LYS A 583 -25.34 -1.44 -37.16
N LYS A 584 -25.30 -0.65 -38.24
CA LYS A 584 -24.08 -0.34 -39.00
C LYS A 584 -23.22 0.75 -38.35
N LEU A 585 -23.70 1.36 -37.26
CA LEU A 585 -23.10 2.49 -36.56
C LEU A 585 -22.72 2.12 -35.11
N ASN A 586 -22.23 0.90 -34.90
CA ASN A 586 -21.88 0.33 -33.59
C ASN A 586 -20.88 1.16 -32.75
N LYS A 587 -20.17 2.12 -33.36
CA LYS A 587 -19.25 3.04 -32.68
C LYS A 587 -19.94 4.07 -31.77
N TYR A 588 -21.24 4.30 -31.92
CA TYR A 588 -21.97 5.28 -31.11
C TYR A 588 -22.81 4.58 -30.03
N LYS A 589 -22.81 5.14 -28.83
CA LYS A 589 -23.73 4.74 -27.76
C LYS A 589 -25.16 5.14 -28.10
N ILE A 590 -26.11 4.28 -27.78
CA ILE A 590 -27.54 4.55 -27.98
C ILE A 590 -28.16 5.03 -26.66
N VAL A 591 -28.84 6.17 -26.69
CA VAL A 591 -29.58 6.71 -25.55
C VAL A 591 -31.07 6.60 -25.86
N ILE A 592 -31.80 5.76 -25.12
CA ILE A 592 -33.24 5.56 -25.32
C ILE A 592 -33.99 6.73 -24.69
N THR A 593 -34.62 7.56 -25.53
CA THR A 593 -35.37 8.76 -25.16
C THR A 593 -36.88 8.56 -25.33
N SER A 594 -37.36 7.34 -25.12
CA SER A 594 -38.76 6.94 -25.30
C SER A 594 -39.44 6.57 -23.97
N GLN A 595 -40.76 6.55 -23.95
CA GLN A 595 -41.54 5.95 -22.86
C GLN A 595 -41.62 4.41 -23.01
N HIS A 596 -41.55 3.90 -24.23
CA HIS A 596 -41.50 2.47 -24.57
C HIS A 596 -40.09 1.90 -24.47
N TYR A 597 -39.32 2.30 -23.47
CA TYR A 597 -37.89 2.01 -23.40
C TYR A 597 -37.59 0.51 -23.24
N LEU A 598 -38.49 -0.26 -22.60
CA LEU A 598 -38.32 -1.71 -22.44
C LEU A 598 -38.37 -2.44 -23.78
N ASP A 599 -39.32 -2.09 -24.64
CA ASP A 599 -39.48 -2.73 -25.95
C ASP A 599 -38.31 -2.37 -26.87
N ILE A 600 -37.85 -1.12 -26.81
CA ILE A 600 -36.67 -0.66 -27.55
C ILE A 600 -35.40 -1.35 -27.03
N ALA A 601 -35.22 -1.48 -25.72
CA ALA A 601 -34.09 -2.19 -25.15
C ALA A 601 -34.06 -3.67 -25.62
N ARG A 602 -35.20 -4.37 -25.55
CA ARG A 602 -35.33 -5.75 -26.06
C ARG A 602 -35.01 -5.85 -27.55
N GLN A 603 -35.49 -4.89 -28.35
CA GLN A 603 -35.18 -4.82 -29.77
C GLN A 603 -33.68 -4.67 -30.01
N LEU A 604 -33.02 -3.74 -29.33
CA LEU A 604 -31.57 -3.51 -29.47
C LEU A 604 -30.76 -4.76 -29.11
N ILE A 605 -31.14 -5.45 -28.04
CA ILE A 605 -30.54 -6.74 -27.64
C ILE A 605 -30.71 -7.79 -28.74
N ASN A 606 -31.91 -7.96 -29.28
CA ASN A 606 -32.18 -8.91 -30.38
C ASN A 606 -31.42 -8.55 -31.67
N MET A 607 -30.96 -7.31 -31.80
CA MET A 607 -30.13 -6.82 -32.90
C MET A 607 -28.62 -6.95 -32.62
N ASN A 608 -28.24 -7.57 -31.49
CA ASN A 608 -26.87 -7.67 -30.97
C ASN A 608 -26.22 -6.30 -30.67
N ILE A 609 -27.00 -5.35 -30.17
CA ILE A 609 -26.52 -4.02 -29.78
C ILE A 609 -26.66 -3.87 -28.26
N TYR A 610 -25.53 -3.88 -27.57
CA TYR A 610 -25.48 -3.84 -26.10
C TYR A 610 -25.05 -2.49 -25.52
N ASN A 611 -24.47 -1.61 -26.35
CA ASN A 611 -24.02 -0.27 -25.94
C ASN A 611 -25.18 0.74 -25.95
N PHE A 612 -26.14 0.56 -25.04
CA PHE A 612 -27.25 1.49 -24.87
C PHE A 612 -27.53 1.82 -23.39
N GLU A 613 -28.15 2.98 -23.15
CA GLU A 613 -28.69 3.36 -21.86
C GLU A 613 -30.13 3.89 -22.01
N VAL A 614 -30.90 3.88 -20.93
CA VAL A 614 -32.21 4.55 -20.89
C VAL A 614 -32.08 5.89 -20.19
N ILE A 615 -32.59 6.94 -20.82
CA ILE A 615 -32.50 8.26 -20.21
C ILE A 615 -33.35 8.31 -18.94
N ASP A 616 -32.75 8.83 -17.86
CA ASP A 616 -33.34 8.89 -16.51
C ASP A 616 -33.68 7.51 -15.87
N LYS A 617 -33.12 6.40 -16.37
CA LYS A 617 -33.22 5.07 -15.73
C LYS A 617 -31.91 4.27 -15.87
N ASN A 618 -31.37 3.81 -14.76
CA ASN A 618 -30.27 2.84 -14.77
C ASN A 618 -30.84 1.44 -15.03
N LEU A 619 -30.65 0.93 -16.24
CA LEU A 619 -30.91 -0.47 -16.58
C LEU A 619 -29.57 -1.19 -16.69
N VAL A 620 -29.40 -2.22 -15.86
CA VAL A 620 -28.28 -3.15 -15.92
C VAL A 620 -28.85 -4.46 -16.45
N LEU A 621 -28.28 -4.98 -17.53
CA LEU A 621 -28.58 -6.31 -18.07
C LEU A 621 -27.35 -7.16 -17.88
N ILE A 622 -27.57 -8.35 -17.33
CA ILE A 622 -26.59 -9.44 -17.17
C ILE A 622 -26.63 -10.29 -18.43
#